data_AF-A0A349JD27-F1
#
_entry.id   AF-A0A349JD27-F1
#
_cell.length_a   1.000
_cell.length_b   1.000
_cell.length_c   1.000
_cell.angle_alpha   90.00
_cell.angle_beta   90.00
_cell.angle_gamma   90.00
#
_symmetry.space_group_name_H-M   'P 1'
#
loop_
_entity.id
_entity.type
_entity.pdbx_description
1 polymer ?
#
loop_
_entity_poly.entity_id
_entity_poly.type
_entity_poly.pdbx_seq_one_letter_code
_entity_poly.pdbx_strand_id
1 'polypeptide(L)'
;MPPDPILAAEAIRWVAWARDDLAAARAMTSSTAAVFPSQSCYLSQQATEKALKALLIALDVDFPKTHDLLRLRALIPGAGRVRGMERTDRLGGPGPLSRTRGRCLSR
;
A
#
# COMPACT_ATOMS: atom_id res chain seq x y z
N MET A 1 2.12 15.28 -28.07
CA MET A 1 2.04 16.56 -27.32
C MET A 1 2.83 16.37 -26.04
N PRO A 2 3.83 17.21 -25.75
CA PRO A 2 4.46 17.20 -24.43
C PRO A 2 3.40 17.50 -23.35
N PRO A 3 3.54 16.98 -22.12
CA PRO A 3 2.60 17.27 -21.05
C PRO A 3 2.56 18.77 -20.75
N ASP A 4 1.39 19.26 -20.34
CA ASP A 4 1.23 20.64 -19.86
C ASP A 4 2.29 20.90 -18.75
N PRO A 5 3.11 21.96 -18.86
CA PRO A 5 4.12 22.30 -17.86
C PRO A 5 3.58 22.39 -16.42
N ILE A 6 2.33 22.83 -16.25
CA ILE A 6 1.67 22.94 -14.94
C ILE A 6 1.39 21.53 -14.38
N LEU A 7 0.82 20.64 -15.19
CA LEU A 7 0.56 19.25 -14.80
C LEU A 7 1.86 18.51 -14.53
N ALA A 8 2.90 18.74 -15.33
CA ALA A 8 4.21 18.15 -15.11
C ALA A 8 4.81 18.58 -13.75
N ALA A 9 4.75 19.88 -13.43
CA ALA A 9 5.24 20.39 -12.14
C ALA A 9 4.43 19.85 -10.95
N GLU A 10 3.11 19.74 -11.08
CA GLU A 10 2.25 19.12 -10.07
C GLU A 10 2.60 17.63 -9.89
N ALA A 11 2.67 16.85 -10.97
CA ALA A 11 3.03 15.43 -10.91
C ALA A 11 4.40 15.22 -10.22
N ILE A 12 5.39 16.08 -10.50
CA ILE A 12 6.70 16.04 -9.84
C ILE A 12 6.58 16.25 -8.32
N ARG A 13 5.73 17.18 -7.86
CA ARG A 13 5.47 17.39 -6.43
C ARG A 13 4.87 16.15 -5.77
N TRP A 14 3.90 15.51 -6.43
CA TRP A 14 3.32 14.27 -5.93
C TRP A 14 4.33 13.12 -5.86
N VAL A 15 5.22 13.01 -6.84
CA VAL A 15 6.34 12.05 -6.80
C VAL A 15 7.28 12.33 -5.63
N ALA A 16 7.57 13.60 -5.32
CA ALA A 16 8.40 13.95 -4.18
C ALA A 16 7.76 13.46 -2.87
N TRP A 17 6.47 13.74 -2.64
CA TRP A 17 5.76 13.24 -1.45
C TRP A 17 5.68 11.72 -1.39
N ALA A 18 5.53 11.03 -2.52
CA ALA A 18 5.55 9.57 -2.58
C ALA A 18 6.91 9.00 -2.16
N ARG A 19 8.00 9.67 -2.56
CA ARG A 19 9.38 9.30 -2.19
C ARG A 19 9.64 9.51 -0.70
N ASP A 20 9.14 10.59 -0.13
CA ASP A 20 9.28 10.88 1.30
C ASP A 20 8.58 9.79 2.14
N ASP A 21 7.35 9.42 1.78
CA ASP A 21 6.62 8.33 2.45
C ASP A 21 7.38 7.00 2.33
N LEU A 22 7.90 6.67 1.14
CA LEU A 22 8.65 5.44 0.92
C LEU A 22 9.96 5.41 1.72
N ALA A 23 10.66 6.53 1.81
CA ALA A 23 11.88 6.66 2.60
C ALA A 23 11.58 6.44 4.09
N ALA A 24 10.51 7.05 4.60
CA ALA A 24 10.06 6.87 5.97
C ALA A 24 9.62 5.41 6.25
N ALA A 25 8.88 4.78 5.33
CA ALA A 25 8.49 3.37 5.43
C ALA A 25 9.70 2.43 5.56
N ARG A 26 10.76 2.69 4.77
CA ARG A 26 12.02 1.95 4.81
C ARG A 26 12.78 2.17 6.12
N ALA A 27 12.83 3.42 6.61
CA ALA A 27 13.49 3.72 7.87
C ALA A 27 12.86 2.95 9.06
N MET A 28 11.53 2.79 9.03
CA MET A 28 10.79 2.04 10.06
C MET A 28 11.05 0.53 10.08
N THR A 29 11.56 -0.04 8.98
CA THR A 29 11.93 -1.46 8.89
C THR A 29 13.42 -1.72 9.07
N SER A 30 14.26 -0.71 8.86
CA SER A 30 15.72 -0.84 8.92
C SER A 30 16.32 -0.48 10.28
N SER A 31 15.51 -0.04 11.24
CA SER A 31 15.96 0.31 12.59
C SER A 31 16.31 -0.94 13.41
N THR A 32 17.52 -0.94 13.99
CA THR A 32 17.99 -1.99 14.89
C THR A 32 17.41 -1.87 16.31
N ALA A 33 16.90 -0.70 16.67
CA ALA A 33 16.35 -0.43 18.01
C ALA A 33 14.89 -0.87 18.14
N ALA A 34 14.08 -0.68 17.09
CA ALA A 34 12.67 -1.06 17.05
C ALA A 34 12.16 -1.10 15.61
N VAL A 35 11.35 -2.11 15.28
CA VAL A 35 10.69 -2.24 13.98
C VAL A 35 9.22 -1.87 14.13
N PHE A 36 8.70 -1.07 13.19
CA PHE A 36 7.32 -0.58 13.18
C PHE A 36 6.57 -1.05 11.92
N PRO A 37 6.17 -2.33 11.85
CA PRO A 37 5.66 -2.93 10.63
C PRO A 37 4.34 -2.29 10.17
N SER A 38 3.42 -1.99 11.10
CA SER A 38 2.12 -1.40 10.75
C SER A 38 2.25 0.00 10.14
N GLN A 39 3.14 0.82 10.69
CA GLN A 39 3.43 2.17 10.23
C GLN A 39 4.19 2.13 8.90
N SER A 40 5.12 1.18 8.74
CA SER A 40 5.78 0.95 7.45
C SER A 40 4.78 0.56 6.36
N CYS A 41 3.82 -0.34 6.65
CA CYS A 41 2.76 -0.70 5.70
C CYS A 41 1.87 0.50 5.35
N TYR A 42 1.48 1.29 6.35
CA TYR A 42 0.67 2.50 6.14
C TYR A 42 1.38 3.51 5.23
N LEU A 43 2.64 3.83 5.51
CA LEU A 43 3.43 4.74 4.67
C LEU A 43 3.69 4.16 3.28
N SER A 44 3.88 2.84 3.16
CA SER A 44 4.01 2.19 1.86
C SER A 44 2.74 2.32 1.01
N GLN A 45 1.56 2.21 1.64
CA GLN A 45 0.28 2.45 0.95
C GLN A 45 0.16 3.91 0.51
N GLN A 46 0.49 4.87 1.39
CA GLN A 46 0.46 6.31 1.06
C GLN A 46 1.42 6.67 -0.08
N ALA A 47 2.63 6.12 -0.07
CA ALA A 47 3.60 6.26 -1.15
C ALA A 47 3.03 5.78 -2.49
N THR A 48 2.38 4.62 -2.49
CA THR A 48 1.73 4.04 -3.68
C THR A 48 0.58 4.92 -4.17
N GLU A 49 -0.28 5.38 -3.27
CA GLU A 49 -1.41 6.26 -3.57
C GLU A 49 -0.93 7.56 -4.26
N LYS A 50 0.09 8.21 -3.68
CA LYS A 50 0.65 9.45 -4.20
C LYS A 50 1.33 9.25 -5.56
N ALA A 51 2.04 8.13 -5.75
CA ALA A 51 2.66 7.81 -7.02
C ALA A 51 1.63 7.56 -8.13
N LEU A 52 0.54 6.84 -7.83
CA LEU A 52 -0.55 6.63 -8.79
C LEU A 52 -1.23 7.95 -9.15
N LYS A 53 -1.49 8.82 -8.17
CA LYS A 53 -2.05 10.16 -8.41
C LYS A 53 -1.12 11.03 -9.24
N ALA A 54 0.20 10.99 -8.99
CA ALA A 54 1.18 11.69 -9.82
C ALA A 54 1.11 11.25 -11.30
N LEU A 55 0.98 9.94 -11.55
CA LEU A 55 0.84 9.41 -12.90
C LEU A 55 -0.46 9.86 -13.55
N LEU A 56 -1.59 9.84 -12.84
CA LEU A 56 -2.87 10.31 -13.35
C LEU A 56 -2.83 11.81 -13.71
N ILE A 57 -2.18 12.64 -12.90
CA ILE A 57 -1.95 14.07 -13.19
C ILE A 57 -1.10 14.22 -14.46
N ALA A 58 -0.01 13.46 -14.60
CA ALA A 58 0.84 13.52 -15.78
C ALA A 58 0.13 13.06 -17.07
N LEU A 59 -0.92 12.25 -16.93
CA LEU A 59 -1.77 11.79 -18.02
C LEU A 59 -3.00 12.68 -18.24
N ASP A 60 -3.15 13.77 -17.47
CA ASP A 60 -4.30 14.66 -17.48
C ASP A 60 -5.63 13.92 -17.24
N VAL A 61 -5.61 12.99 -16.27
CA VAL A 61 -6.76 12.17 -15.88
C VAL A 61 -7.23 12.58 -14.49
N ASP A 62 -8.47 13.07 -14.41
CA ASP A 62 -9.13 13.33 -13.14
C ASP A 62 -9.33 12.06 -12.31
N PHE A 63 -9.23 12.19 -10.99
CA PHE A 63 -9.44 11.07 -10.07
C PHE A 63 -10.25 11.49 -8.84
N PRO A 64 -11.06 10.59 -8.27
CA PRO A 64 -11.84 10.88 -7.08
C PRO A 64 -10.94 10.98 -5.84
N LYS A 65 -11.41 11.72 -4.82
CA LYS A 65 -10.81 11.70 -3.48
C LYS A 65 -11.09 10.35 -2.81
N THR A 66 -10.23 9.38 -3.06
CA THR A 66 -10.30 8.02 -2.52
C THR A 66 -8.92 7.54 -2.06
N HIS A 67 -8.92 6.60 -1.12
CA HIS A 67 -7.75 5.85 -0.66
C HIS A 67 -7.67 4.44 -1.28
N ASP A 68 -8.54 4.12 -2.23
CA ASP A 68 -8.57 2.82 -2.92
C ASP A 68 -7.55 2.79 -4.06
N LEU A 69 -6.43 2.08 -3.83
CA LEU A 69 -5.36 1.90 -4.81
C LEU A 69 -5.81 1.15 -6.07
N LEU A 70 -6.73 0.19 -5.95
CA LEU A 70 -7.24 -0.56 -7.10
C LEU A 70 -8.08 0.34 -7.99
N ARG A 71 -8.90 1.20 -7.37
CA ARG A 71 -9.70 2.21 -8.08
C ARG A 71 -8.81 3.23 -8.79
N LEU A 72 -7.78 3.75 -8.12
CA LEU A 72 -6.83 4.68 -8.76
C LEU A 72 -6.09 4.02 -9.93
N ARG A 73 -5.60 2.79 -9.75
CA ARG A 73 -4.94 2.06 -10.83
C ARG A 73 -5.84 1.84 -12.04
N ALA A 74 -7.13 1.56 -11.82
CA ALA A 74 -8.10 1.33 -12.89
C ALA A 74 -8.36 2.57 -13.77
N LEU A 75 -8.00 3.76 -13.31
CA LEU A 75 -8.10 5.00 -14.09
C LEU A 75 -6.94 5.19 -15.06
N ILE A 76 -5.82 4.48 -14.89
CA ILE A 76 -4.65 4.63 -15.75
C ILE A 76 -4.95 4.02 -17.14
N PRO A 77 -4.91 4.82 -18.22
CA PRO A 77 -5.08 4.33 -19.58
C PRO A 77 -4.10 3.20 -19.92
N GLY A 78 -4.62 2.09 -20.45
CA GLY A 78 -3.81 0.93 -20.82
C GLY A 78 -3.33 0.06 -19.66
N ALA A 79 -3.64 0.41 -18.40
CA ALA A 79 -3.39 -0.49 -17.28
C ALA A 79 -4.28 -1.74 -17.40
N GLY A 80 -3.66 -2.89 -17.67
CA GLY A 80 -4.35 -4.17 -17.72
C GLY A 80 -5.06 -4.51 -16.41
N ARG A 81 -6.06 -5.40 -16.48
CA ARG A 81 -6.69 -5.97 -15.28
C ARG A 81 -5.61 -6.67 -14.45
N VAL A 82 -5.42 -6.24 -13.21
CA VAL A 82 -4.61 -7.04 -12.28
C VAL A 82 -5.42 -8.28 -11.95
N ARG A 83 -4.83 -9.43 -12.29
CA ARG A 83 -5.33 -10.74 -11.87
C ARG A 83 -5.49 -10.70 -10.35
N GLY A 84 -6.66 -11.12 -9.87
CA GLY A 84 -6.90 -11.20 -8.44
C GLY A 84 -5.79 -12.01 -7.79
N MET A 85 -5.35 -11.60 -6.60
CA MET A 85 -4.56 -12.48 -5.76
C MET A 85 -5.50 -13.63 -5.38
N GLU A 86 -5.46 -14.71 -6.16
CA GLU A 86 -6.06 -15.99 -5.77
C GLU A 86 -5.47 -16.28 -4.39
N ARG A 87 -6.30 -16.25 -3.36
CA ARG A 87 -5.89 -16.56 -2.00
C ARG A 87 -5.41 -18.01 -2.05
N THR A 88 -4.10 -18.23 -2.09
CA THR A 88 -3.57 -19.56 -1.84
C THR A 88 -3.78 -19.80 -0.36
N ASP A 89 -4.88 -20.46 -0.04
CA ASP A 89 -5.23 -20.96 1.28
C ASP A 89 -4.27 -22.11 1.68
N ARG A 90 -2.95 -21.88 1.56
CA ARG A 90 -1.87 -22.80 1.94
C ARG A 90 -0.90 -22.16 2.93
N LEU A 91 -1.45 -21.49 3.94
CA LEU A 91 -0.83 -21.52 5.26
C LEU A 91 -1.67 -22.49 6.08
N GLY A 92 -1.05 -23.61 6.44
CA GLY A 92 -1.71 -24.77 7.06
C GLY A 92 -2.56 -24.41 8.27
N GLY A 93 -3.69 -25.11 8.39
CA GLY A 93 -4.52 -25.10 9.57
C GLY A 93 -3.75 -25.52 10.84
N PRO A 94 -4.30 -25.21 12.02
CA PRO A 94 -3.63 -25.44 13.29
C PRO A 94 -3.37 -26.94 13.49
N GLY A 95 -2.14 -27.29 13.84
CA GLY A 95 -1.83 -28.61 14.40
C GLY A 95 -2.73 -28.91 15.60
N PRO A 96 -2.99 -30.19 15.91
CA PRO A 96 -3.98 -30.57 16.90
C PRO A 96 -3.67 -29.93 18.25
N LEU A 97 -4.60 -29.10 18.74
CA LEU A 97 -4.62 -28.62 20.11
C LEU A 97 -4.73 -29.84 21.02
N SER A 98 -3.63 -30.21 21.66
CA SER A 98 -3.62 -31.17 22.75
C SER A 98 -4.49 -30.59 23.87
N ARG A 99 -5.64 -31.23 24.06
CA ARG A 99 -6.65 -30.86 25.05
C ARG A 99 -6.17 -31.28 26.44
N THR A 100 -5.23 -30.54 27.03
CA THR A 100 -4.97 -30.66 28.47
C THR A 100 -6.14 -30.02 29.21
N ARG A 101 -6.98 -30.87 29.79
CA ARG A 101 -8.07 -30.49 30.70
C ARG A 101 -7.49 -29.72 31.88
N GLY A 102 -7.55 -28.39 31.82
CA GLY A 102 -7.37 -27.51 32.97
C GLY A 102 -8.51 -27.74 33.95
N ARG A 103 -8.17 -28.34 35.09
CA ARG A 103 -9.06 -28.69 36.19
C ARG A 103 -9.63 -27.39 36.79
N CYS A 104 -10.95 -27.27 36.79
CA CYS A 104 -11.67 -26.21 37.49
C CYS A 104 -11.43 -26.41 39.00
N LEU A 105 -10.70 -25.49 39.64
CA LEU A 105 -10.63 -25.40 41.10
C LEU A 105 -11.77 -24.51 41.56
N SER A 106 -12.80 -25.15 42.12
CA SER A 106 -13.83 -24.50 42.92
C SER A 106 -13.33 -24.38 44.35
N ARG A 107 -13.15 -23.14 44.83
CA ARG A 107 -13.59 -22.60 46.13
C ARG A 107 -12.95 -21.24 46.37
#